data_AF-A0A5E4IMW2-F1
#
_entry.id   AF-A0A5E4IMW2-F1
#
_cell.length_a   1.000
_cell.length_b   1.000
_cell.length_c   1.000
_cell.angle_alpha   90.00
_cell.angle_beta   90.00
_cell.angle_gamma   90.00
#
_symmetry.space_group_name_H-M   'P 1'
#
loop_
_entity.id
_entity.type
_entity.pdbx_description
1 polymer ?
#
loop_
_entity_poly.entity_id
_entity_poly.type
_entity_poly.pdbx_seq_one_letter_code
_entity_poly.pdbx_strand_id
1 'polypeptide(L)' 'MNINLGAPYEAAIRSIIEKGYAGSQTEVIRQAILAYERMIEEEELALVHKAVEIEVEDIKTGKAATYSFEDIKKIAKS' A
#
# COMPACT_ATOMS: atom_id res chain seq x y z
N MET A 1 1.03 28.33 1.02
CA MET A 1 0.10 27.49 0.25
C MET A 1 -1.32 27.91 0.65
N ASN A 2 -2.13 28.40 -0.28
CA ASN A 2 -3.53 28.76 0.01
C ASN A 2 -4.42 27.81 -0.80
N ILE A 3 -5.03 26.83 -0.13
CA ILE A 3 -5.89 25.82 -0.74
C ILE A 3 -7.28 25.98 -0.14
N ASN A 4 -8.26 26.21 -0.98
CA ASN A 4 -9.66 26.10 -0.61
C ASN A 4 -10.06 24.62 -0.67
N LEU A 5 -10.27 24.02 0.51
CA LEU A 5 -10.67 22.62 0.62
C LEU A 5 -12.19 22.43 0.59
N GLY A 6 -12.95 23.51 0.72
CA GLY A 6 -14.41 23.48 0.85
C GLY A 6 -14.87 23.25 2.30
N ALA A 7 -16.09 23.69 2.58
CA ALA A 7 -16.66 23.75 3.93
C ALA A 7 -16.62 22.41 4.71
N PRO A 8 -16.89 21.23 4.10
CA PRO A 8 -16.86 19.97 4.83
C PRO A 8 -15.46 19.62 5.38
N TYR A 9 -14.42 19.87 4.58
CA TYR A 9 -13.04 19.54 4.94
C TYR A 9 -12.47 20.53 5.95
N GLU A 10 -12.83 21.81 5.84
CA GLU A 10 -12.49 22.80 6.86
C GLU A 10 -13.13 22.50 8.22
N ALA A 11 -14.37 22.00 8.24
CA ALA A 11 -15.03 21.55 9.47
C ALA A 11 -14.31 20.32 10.08
N ALA A 12 -13.91 19.36 9.24
CA ALA A 12 -13.12 18.21 9.70
C ALA A 12 -11.77 18.63 10.29
N ILE A 13 -11.04 19.53 9.62
CA ILE A 13 -9.77 20.09 10.10
C ILE A 13 -9.96 20.79 11.45
N ARG A 14 -11.01 21.61 11.61
CA ARG A 14 -11.31 22.27 12.88
C ARG A 14 -11.55 21.25 14.00
N SER A 15 -12.37 20.24 13.76
CA SER A 15 -12.62 19.16 14.74
C SER A 15 -11.33 18.43 15.14
N ILE A 16 -10.41 18.18 14.19
CA ILE A 16 -9.13 17.51 14.49
C ILE A 16 -8.26 18.39 15.41
N ILE A 17 -8.21 19.70 15.13
CA ILE A 17 -7.45 20.67 15.92
C ILE A 17 -8.08 20.85 17.32
N GLU A 18 -9.40 20.99 17.41
CA GLU A 18 -10.13 21.12 18.68
C GLU A 18 -9.94 19.91 19.60
N LYS A 19 -9.77 18.72 19.02
CA LYS A 19 -9.45 17.49 19.75
C LYS A 19 -7.97 17.36 20.13
N GLY A 20 -7.12 18.30 19.69
CA GLY A 20 -5.69 18.33 20.02
C GLY A 20 -4.82 17.36 19.24
N TYR A 21 -5.31 16.77 18.15
CA TYR A 21 -4.52 15.85 17.31
C TYR A 21 -3.53 16.59 16.37
N ALA A 22 -3.73 17.89 16.17
CA ALA A 22 -2.84 18.76 15.42
C ALA A 22 -2.97 20.21 15.93
N GLY A 23 -1.89 20.98 15.88
CA GLY A 23 -1.85 22.38 16.31
C GLY A 23 -2.24 23.39 15.23
N SER A 24 -2.33 22.97 13.96
CA SER A 24 -2.70 23.86 12.85
C SER A 24 -3.24 23.09 11.64
N GLN A 25 -3.92 23.81 10.74
CA GLN A 25 -4.36 23.26 9.46
C GLN A 25 -3.20 22.68 8.65
N THR A 26 -2.04 23.37 8.64
CA THR A 26 -0.84 22.90 7.93
C THR A 26 -0.37 21.55 8.47
N GLU A 27 -0.44 21.34 9.78
CA GLU A 27 -0.06 20.08 10.40
C GLU A 27 -1.02 18.96 10.05
N VAL A 28 -2.34 19.21 10.06
CA VAL A 28 -3.35 18.24 9.61
C VAL A 28 -3.07 17.79 8.18
N ILE A 29 -2.79 18.74 7.28
CA ILE A 29 -2.50 18.42 5.87
C ILE A 29 -1.21 17.59 5.75
N ARG A 30 -0.15 17.91 6.49
CA ARG A 30 1.09 17.11 6.48
C ARG A 30 0.85 15.69 6.98
N GLN A 31 0.10 15.53 8.08
CA GLN A 31 -0.25 14.22 8.62
C GLN A 31 -1.09 13.41 7.61
N ALA A 32 -2.04 14.07 6.93
CA ALA A 32 -2.88 13.43 5.91
C ALA A 32 -2.07 12.94 4.70
N ILE A 33 -1.09 13.72 4.22
CA ILE A 33 -0.20 13.31 3.14
C ILE A 33 0.60 12.07 3.53
N LEU A 34 1.22 12.07 4.72
CA LEU A 34 1.99 10.92 5.22
C LEU A 34 1.11 9.68 5.43
N ALA A 35 -0.14 9.86 5.87
CA ALA A 35 -1.09 8.76 5.98
C ALA A 35 -1.45 8.19 4.60
N TYR A 36 -1.66 9.05 3.61
CA TYR A 36 -1.98 8.63 2.26
C TYR A 36 -0.83 7.89 1.58
N GLU A 37 0.42 8.36 1.78
CA GLU A 37 1.62 7.65 1.31
C GLU A 37 1.69 6.23 1.90
N ARG A 38 1.53 6.09 3.22
CA ARG A 38 1.49 4.76 3.86
C ARG A 38 0.38 3.86 3.33
N MET A 39 -0.82 4.42 3.10
CA MET A 39 -1.94 3.65 2.55
C MET A 39 -1.63 3.10 1.15
N ILE A 40 -0.92 3.86 0.32
CA ILE A 40 -0.48 3.40 -1.00
C ILE A 40 0.53 2.25 -0.85
N GLU A 41 1.54 2.42 0.01
CA GLU A 41 2.56 1.38 0.25
C GLU A 41 1.95 0.08 0.80
N GLU A 42 1.00 0.19 1.74
CA GLU A 42 0.29 -0.95 2.32
C GLU A 42 -0.58 -1.67 1.27
N GLU A 43 -1.26 -0.93 0.40
CA GLU A 43 -2.06 -1.51 -0.69
C GLU A 43 -1.16 -2.27 -1.68
N GLU A 44 -0.03 -1.69 -2.08
CA GLU A 44 0.93 -2.36 -2.96
C GLU A 44 1.44 -3.66 -2.34
N LEU A 45 1.81 -3.63 -1.05
CA LEU A 45 2.23 -4.82 -0.32
C LEU A 45 1.13 -5.88 -0.27
N ALA A 46 -0.12 -5.48 0.00
CA ALA A 46 -1.26 -6.40 0.06
C ALA A 46 -1.53 -7.05 -1.30
N LEU A 47 -1.42 -6.30 -2.40
CA LEU A 47 -1.57 -6.83 -3.75
C LEU A 47 -0.46 -7.83 -4.10
N VAL A 48 0.79 -7.53 -3.75
CA VAL A 48 1.92 -8.45 -3.95
C VAL A 48 1.72 -9.72 -3.12
N HIS A 49 1.36 -9.60 -1.84
CA HIS A 49 1.09 -10.76 -1.00
C HIS A 49 -0.03 -11.62 -1.57
N LYS A 50 -1.13 -11.01 -1.99
CA LYS A 50 -2.25 -11.73 -2.61
C LYS A 50 -1.83 -12.48 -3.88
N ALA A 51 -1.02 -11.86 -4.73
CA ALA A 51 -0.50 -12.52 -5.93
C ALA A 51 0.40 -13.71 -5.57
N VAL A 52 1.31 -13.54 -4.61
CA VAL A 52 2.19 -14.62 -4.13
C VAL A 52 1.37 -15.77 -3.53
N GLU A 53 0.35 -15.48 -2.74
CA GLU A 53 -0.53 -16.50 -2.17
C GLU A 53 -1.23 -17.33 -3.24
N ILE A 54 -1.72 -16.69 -4.31
CA ILE A 54 -2.34 -17.38 -5.45
C ILE A 54 -1.33 -18.30 -6.15
N GLU A 55 -0.13 -17.80 -6.46
CA GLU A 55 0.91 -18.58 -7.13
C GLU A 55 1.39 -19.76 -6.26
N VAL A 56 1.54 -19.54 -4.96
CA VAL A 56 1.91 -20.60 -4.00
C VAL A 56 0.82 -21.67 -3.92
N GLU A 57 -0.46 -21.28 -3.95
CA GLU A 57 -1.56 -22.24 -3.98
C GLU A 57 -1.55 -23.06 -5.27
N ASP A 58 -1.38 -22.41 -6.44
CA ASP A 58 -1.28 -23.10 -7.72
C ASP A 58 -0.11 -24.11 -7.76
N ILE A 59 1.02 -23.80 -7.11
CA ILE A 59 2.13 -24.74 -6.92
C ILE A 59 1.71 -25.90 -6.02
N LYS A 60 1.08 -25.62 -4.87
CA LYS A 60 0.66 -26.65 -3.90
C LYS A 60 -0.39 -27.60 -4.48
N THR A 61 -1.31 -27.10 -5.29
CA THR A 61 -2.33 -27.92 -5.96
C THR A 61 -1.78 -28.66 -7.18
N GLY A 62 -0.50 -28.46 -7.54
CA GLY A 62 0.12 -29.06 -8.72
C GLY A 62 -0.41 -28.51 -10.05
N LYS A 63 -1.05 -27.34 -10.02
CA LYS A 63 -1.57 -26.65 -11.22
C LYS A 63 -0.44 -25.92 -11.96
N ALA A 64 0.53 -25.39 -11.22
CA ALA A 64 1.73 -24.80 -11.78
C ALA A 64 2.80 -25.87 -12.06
N ALA A 65 3.44 -25.80 -13.23
CA ALA A 65 4.57 -26.66 -13.55
C ALA A 65 5.79 -26.26 -12.71
N THR A 66 6.35 -27.22 -11.98
CA THR A 66 7.57 -27.02 -11.18
C THR A 66 8.73 -27.82 -11.78
N TYR A 67 9.92 -27.23 -11.76
CA TYR A 67 11.14 -27.86 -12.25
C TYR A 67 12.16 -28.00 -11.12
N SER A 68 12.96 -29.06 -11.15
CA SER A 68 14.10 -29.15 -10.23
C SER A 68 15.17 -28.14 -10.61
N PHE A 69 16.02 -27.79 -9.65
CA PHE A 69 17.15 -26.90 -9.90
C PHE A 69 18.11 -27.44 -10.99
N GLU A 70 18.26 -28.76 -11.07
CA GLU A 70 19.09 -29.40 -12.10
C GLU A 70 18.46 -29.32 -13.49
N ASP A 71 17.13 -29.33 -13.60
CA ASP A 71 16.44 -29.12 -14.88
C ASP A 71 16.65 -27.69 -15.38
N ILE A 72 16.52 -26.71 -14.48
CA ILE A 72 16.76 -25.29 -14.79
C ILE A 72 18.21 -25.05 -15.24
N LYS A 73 19.20 -25.66 -14.56
CA LYS A 73 20.62 -25.53 -14.95
C LYS A 73 20.92 -26.01 -16.37
N LYS A 74 20.22 -27.04 -16.84
CA LYS A 74 20.38 -27.56 -18.20
C LYS A 74 19.80 -26.59 -19.23
N ILE A 75 18.67 -25.95 -18.90
CA ILE A 75 18.01 -24.94 -19.74
C ILE A 75 18.83 -23.64 -19.80
N ALA A 76 19.40 -23.19 -18.68
CA ALA A 76 20.15 -21.93 -18.63
C ALA A 76 21.54 -21.99 -19.30
N LYS A 77 22.03 -23.19 -19.64
CA LYS A 77 23.33 -23.41 -20.30
C LYS A 77 23.22 -23.67 -21.80
N SER A 78 22.01 -23.70 -22.36
CA SER A 78 21.73 -23.74 -23.81
C SER A 78 21.43 -22.34 -24.34
#